data_AF-A0A9P6PI20-F1
#
_entry.id   AF-A0A9P6PI20-F1
#
_cell.length_a   1.000
_cell.length_b   1.000
_cell.length_c   1.000
_cell.angle_alpha   90.00
_cell.angle_beta   90.00
_cell.angle_gamma   90.00
#
_symmetry.space_group_name_H-M   'P 1'
#
loop_
_entity.id
_entity.type
_entity.pdbx_description
1 polymer ?
#
loop_
_entity_poly.entity_id
_entity_poly.type
_entity_poly.pdbx_seq_one_letter_code
_entity_poly.pdbx_strand_id
1 'polypeptide(L)'
;MPKEKTKLKANATPQPPPPNKPQQCHFWVARKRRYCSLPAKRTNRYCGEHLTEQQTQGEVGDSLRVPCPYDPSHTVFAKDLETHMQTRCNSRPKGPESYHSLNINCTLPLSKEELEFQQTQHSHKHMRSQPWIARVQLHELPTHELNELITKIQGAYEQQVPDIKLEILTHETTQTARQAAKFRKHLDQQSSLIGHMAHSGMLKDKQACFIEFGAGKGELSNHLKIALAEKNGEATYVLIDRKNVRKKFDTVLQGQSSTRSTVQRILGDIKDLDLAKVEALLDENKNKKKVIALSKHLCGSATDITLKCLMNYVEKEKKAGNSSPISGIIIALCCHQLCRYEMYPNTKYLNDIGLTKTDFDRLCKMSSWAICSRRQPETEATETIRGGASTNQLGTESDEEDLDEHAHIVEEVGDADETTGHYSGRDHHDREKIGYQCKRVLDAGRVKYLQEHGFKVELLYYVDPSTSLENCALIALPI
;
A
#
# COMPACT_ATOMS: atom_id res chain seq x y z
N MET A 1 -41.04 7.38 2.41
CA MET A 1 -41.01 6.48 1.24
C MET A 1 -39.69 6.69 0.52
N PRO A 2 -38.80 5.68 0.42
CA PRO A 2 -37.51 5.86 -0.22
C PRO A 2 -37.67 5.92 -1.73
N LYS A 3 -37.15 7.00 -2.33
CA LYS A 3 -37.13 7.21 -3.79
C LYS A 3 -36.16 6.20 -4.43
N GLU A 4 -36.66 5.43 -5.39
CA GLU A 4 -35.85 4.57 -6.26
C GLU A 4 -34.79 5.40 -6.99
N LYS A 5 -33.53 5.00 -6.83
CA LYS A 5 -32.43 5.51 -7.66
C LYS A 5 -32.47 4.76 -8.99
N THR A 6 -32.95 5.43 -10.04
CA THR A 6 -32.84 4.97 -11.43
C THR A 6 -31.36 4.94 -11.80
N LYS A 7 -30.75 3.75 -11.82
CA LYS A 7 -29.41 3.55 -12.37
C LYS A 7 -29.46 3.74 -13.89
N LEU A 8 -28.78 4.76 -14.39
CA LEU A 8 -28.42 4.87 -15.80
C LEU A 8 -27.64 3.61 -16.21
N LYS A 9 -28.19 2.84 -17.16
CA LYS A 9 -27.57 1.64 -17.72
C LYS A 9 -26.40 2.08 -18.61
N ALA A 10 -25.16 1.85 -18.15
CA ALA A 10 -24.01 1.82 -19.04
C ALA A 10 -24.22 0.72 -20.09
N ASN A 11 -23.84 0.98 -21.34
CA ASN A 11 -23.88 0.02 -22.46
C ASN A 11 -23.06 -1.24 -22.11
N ALA A 12 -23.71 -2.23 -21.51
CA ALA A 12 -23.11 -3.51 -21.19
C ALA A 12 -23.14 -4.38 -22.44
N THR A 13 -21.97 -4.68 -23.02
CA THR A 13 -21.83 -5.79 -23.98
C THR A 13 -22.55 -7.03 -23.45
N PRO A 14 -23.36 -7.74 -24.26
CA PRO A 14 -24.08 -8.93 -23.83
C PRO A 14 -23.10 -9.96 -23.26
N GLN A 15 -23.44 -10.54 -22.10
CA GLN A 15 -22.68 -11.65 -21.55
C GLN A 15 -22.74 -12.83 -22.53
N PRO A 16 -21.59 -13.33 -23.06
CA PRO A 16 -21.58 -14.49 -23.95
C PRO A 16 -22.04 -15.74 -23.18
N PRO A 17 -22.56 -16.78 -23.86
CA PRO A 17 -22.95 -18.02 -23.18
C PRO A 17 -21.74 -18.73 -22.52
N PRO A 18 -21.96 -19.55 -21.47
CA PRO A 18 -20.90 -20.33 -20.84
C PRO A 18 -20.19 -21.24 -21.87
N PRO A 19 -18.85 -21.32 -21.85
CA PRO A 19 -18.10 -22.20 -22.74
C PRO A 19 -18.53 -23.66 -22.57
N ASN A 20 -18.70 -24.39 -23.68
CA ASN A 20 -18.95 -25.83 -23.66
C ASN A 20 -17.66 -26.61 -23.37
N LYS A 21 -17.16 -26.51 -22.13
CA LYS A 21 -15.98 -27.23 -21.64
C LYS A 21 -16.38 -28.13 -20.46
N PRO A 22 -15.84 -29.36 -20.36
CA PRO A 22 -16.09 -30.20 -19.20
C PRO A 22 -15.68 -29.47 -17.92
N GLN A 23 -16.52 -29.55 -16.87
CA GLN A 23 -16.23 -28.95 -15.56
C GLN A 23 -16.05 -27.42 -15.61
N GLN A 24 -16.64 -26.72 -16.59
CA GLN A 24 -16.61 -25.26 -16.64
C GLN A 24 -17.49 -24.66 -15.54
N CYS A 25 -16.96 -23.69 -14.78
CA CYS A 25 -17.78 -22.87 -13.89
C CYS A 25 -18.57 -21.81 -14.67
N HIS A 26 -19.87 -21.71 -14.43
CA HIS A 26 -20.79 -20.79 -15.12
C HIS A 26 -20.80 -19.38 -14.51
N PHE A 27 -19.92 -19.08 -13.54
CA PHE A 27 -19.85 -17.75 -12.95
C PHE A 27 -19.13 -16.78 -13.89
N TRP A 28 -19.74 -15.64 -14.17
CA TRP A 28 -19.16 -14.59 -15.00
C TRP A 28 -18.39 -13.60 -14.15
N VAL A 29 -17.07 -13.54 -14.37
CA VAL A 29 -16.20 -12.58 -13.68
C VAL A 29 -16.23 -11.27 -14.47
N ALA A 30 -17.22 -10.42 -14.16
CA ALA A 30 -17.49 -9.18 -14.91
C ALA A 30 -16.24 -8.30 -15.13
N ARG A 31 -15.42 -8.09 -14.08
CA ARG A 31 -14.17 -7.31 -14.16
C ARG A 31 -13.16 -7.87 -15.17
N LYS A 32 -13.11 -9.20 -15.33
CA LYS A 32 -12.18 -9.89 -16.23
C LYS A 32 -12.81 -10.23 -17.58
N ARG A 33 -14.09 -9.89 -17.79
CA ARG A 33 -14.90 -10.20 -18.98
C ARG A 33 -14.74 -11.65 -19.45
N ARG A 34 -14.70 -12.59 -18.49
CA ARG A 34 -14.56 -14.04 -18.75
C ARG A 34 -15.30 -14.88 -17.72
N TYR A 35 -15.62 -16.11 -18.09
CA TYR A 35 -16.10 -17.11 -17.12
C TYR A 35 -14.98 -17.55 -16.18
N CYS A 36 -15.33 -17.89 -14.94
CA CYS A 36 -14.40 -18.41 -13.94
C CYS A 36 -13.66 -19.65 -14.49
N SER A 37 -12.34 -19.69 -14.34
CA SER A 37 -11.51 -20.80 -14.82
C SER A 37 -11.42 -21.98 -13.85
N LEU A 38 -11.94 -21.83 -12.63
CA LEU A 38 -11.91 -22.90 -11.64
C LEU A 38 -12.85 -24.05 -12.06
N PRO A 39 -12.43 -25.31 -11.90
CA PRO A 39 -13.23 -26.45 -12.31
C PRO A 39 -14.46 -26.62 -11.39
N ALA A 40 -15.62 -26.76 -12.00
CA ALA A 40 -16.84 -27.25 -11.36
C ALA A 40 -16.81 -28.77 -11.27
N LYS A 41 -17.41 -29.36 -10.22
CA LYS A 41 -17.64 -30.81 -10.20
C LYS A 41 -18.55 -31.18 -11.37
N ARG A 42 -18.44 -32.40 -11.90
CA ARG A 42 -19.27 -32.89 -13.03
C ARG A 42 -20.78 -32.72 -12.81
N THR A 43 -21.23 -32.74 -11.56
CA THR A 43 -22.62 -32.60 -11.14
C THR A 43 -23.08 -31.15 -10.95
N ASN A 44 -22.15 -30.18 -10.97
CA ASN A 44 -22.41 -28.79 -10.58
C ASN A 44 -22.13 -27.85 -11.76
N ARG A 45 -22.82 -26.70 -11.81
CA ARG A 45 -22.59 -25.64 -12.81
C ARG A 45 -21.53 -24.66 -12.32
N TYR A 46 -21.24 -24.62 -11.03
CA TYR A 46 -20.26 -23.71 -10.43
C TYR A 46 -19.15 -24.44 -9.68
N CYS A 47 -17.96 -23.84 -9.65
CA CYS A 47 -16.84 -24.29 -8.84
C CYS A 47 -17.11 -24.10 -7.34
N GLY A 48 -16.25 -24.66 -6.48
CA GLY A 48 -16.41 -24.56 -5.02
C GLY A 48 -16.58 -23.14 -4.49
N GLU A 49 -15.89 -22.15 -5.08
CA GLU A 49 -15.97 -20.74 -4.67
C GLU A 49 -17.28 -20.04 -5.07
N HIS A 50 -17.91 -20.46 -6.17
CA HIS A 50 -19.14 -19.86 -6.68
C HIS A 50 -20.35 -20.78 -6.50
N LEU A 51 -20.23 -21.82 -5.67
CA LEU A 51 -21.30 -22.80 -5.50
C LEU A 51 -22.57 -22.21 -4.88
N THR A 52 -22.44 -21.08 -4.15
CA THR A 52 -23.57 -20.31 -3.63
C THR A 52 -24.51 -19.78 -4.71
N GLU A 53 -24.03 -19.55 -5.94
CA GLU A 53 -24.85 -19.13 -7.08
C GLU A 53 -25.84 -20.22 -7.55
N GLN A 54 -25.64 -21.44 -7.07
CA GLN A 54 -26.47 -22.60 -7.37
C GLN A 54 -27.49 -22.92 -6.28
N GLN A 55 -27.40 -22.25 -5.13
CA GLN A 55 -28.22 -22.57 -3.97
C GLN A 55 -29.64 -22.01 -4.11
N THR A 56 -30.63 -22.84 -3.83
CA THR A 56 -32.03 -22.41 -3.79
C THR A 56 -32.40 -21.86 -2.42
N GLN A 57 -33.31 -20.88 -2.36
CA GLN A 57 -33.82 -20.41 -1.07
C GLN A 57 -34.48 -21.58 -0.31
N GLY A 58 -33.99 -21.83 0.91
CA GLY A 58 -34.46 -22.94 1.75
C GLY A 58 -33.69 -24.26 1.59
N GLU A 59 -32.55 -24.27 0.89
CA GLU A 59 -31.68 -25.44 0.85
C GLU A 59 -31.09 -25.73 2.24
N VAL A 60 -31.26 -26.95 2.73
CA VAL A 60 -30.85 -27.38 4.08
C VAL A 60 -29.98 -28.62 3.98
N GLY A 61 -28.98 -28.74 4.86
CA GLY A 61 -28.12 -29.92 4.97
C GLY A 61 -26.70 -29.72 4.46
N ASP A 62 -26.04 -30.84 4.16
CA ASP A 62 -24.59 -30.95 3.91
C ASP A 62 -24.06 -30.19 2.69
N SER A 63 -24.92 -29.83 1.73
CA SER A 63 -24.58 -29.05 0.54
C SER A 63 -24.65 -27.54 0.76
N LEU A 64 -25.31 -27.09 1.83
CA LEU A 64 -25.48 -25.68 2.15
C LEU A 64 -24.10 -25.05 2.42
N ARG A 65 -23.87 -23.90 1.80
CA ARG A 65 -22.73 -23.04 2.06
C ARG A 65 -23.22 -21.75 2.68
N VAL A 66 -22.51 -21.31 3.70
CA VAL A 66 -22.80 -20.08 4.43
C VAL A 66 -21.59 -19.16 4.34
N PRO A 67 -21.77 -17.83 4.34
CA PRO A 67 -20.68 -16.89 4.50
C PRO A 67 -19.92 -17.18 5.78
N CYS A 68 -18.58 -17.10 5.74
CA CYS A 68 -17.80 -17.24 6.96
C CYS A 68 -18.09 -16.07 7.91
N PRO A 69 -18.37 -16.32 9.21
CA PRO A 69 -18.58 -15.26 10.20
C PRO A 69 -17.37 -14.36 10.42
N TYR A 70 -16.16 -14.86 10.17
CA TYR A 70 -14.92 -14.07 10.28
C TYR A 70 -14.60 -13.24 9.03
N ASP A 71 -15.04 -13.69 7.85
CA ASP A 71 -14.88 -12.94 6.61
C ASP A 71 -15.97 -13.34 5.60
N PRO A 72 -17.04 -12.53 5.44
CA PRO A 72 -18.16 -12.83 4.52
C PRO A 72 -17.75 -12.89 3.05
N SER A 73 -16.51 -12.51 2.76
CA SER A 73 -15.80 -12.66 1.49
C SER A 73 -15.79 -14.07 0.92
N HIS A 74 -15.73 -15.09 1.78
CA HIS A 74 -15.66 -16.48 1.36
C HIS A 74 -16.77 -17.29 2.04
N THR A 75 -17.04 -18.44 1.46
CA THR A 75 -18.14 -19.31 1.91
C THR A 75 -17.58 -20.67 2.31
N VAL A 76 -18.25 -21.32 3.26
CA VAL A 76 -17.89 -22.64 3.77
C VAL A 76 -19.12 -23.52 3.85
N PHE A 77 -18.96 -24.83 3.76
CA PHE A 77 -20.09 -25.73 4.00
C PHE A 77 -20.58 -25.55 5.43
N ALA A 78 -21.90 -25.45 5.62
CA ALA A 78 -22.51 -25.21 6.92
C ALA A 78 -22.07 -26.27 7.95
N LYS A 79 -21.97 -27.54 7.52
CA LYS A 79 -21.46 -28.65 8.36
C LYS A 79 -19.99 -28.50 8.78
N ASP A 80 -19.17 -27.82 7.98
CA ASP A 80 -17.75 -27.63 8.24
C ASP A 80 -17.46 -26.28 8.91
N LEU A 81 -18.48 -25.46 9.16
CA LEU A 81 -18.33 -24.09 9.63
C LEU A 81 -17.55 -24.03 10.95
N GLU A 82 -17.92 -24.86 11.91
CA GLU A 82 -17.27 -24.90 13.22
C GLU A 82 -15.79 -25.29 13.09
N THR A 83 -15.48 -26.40 12.40
CA THR A 83 -14.09 -26.83 12.18
C THR A 83 -13.30 -25.80 11.38
N HIS A 84 -13.92 -25.15 10.39
CA HIS A 84 -13.31 -24.08 9.64
C HIS A 84 -12.95 -22.91 10.57
N MET A 85 -13.91 -22.42 11.36
CA MET A 85 -13.68 -21.33 12.31
C MET A 85 -12.62 -21.70 13.34
N GLN A 86 -12.58 -22.95 13.80
CA GLN A 86 -11.64 -23.40 14.81
C GLN A 86 -10.24 -23.70 14.28
N THR A 87 -10.03 -24.04 13.01
CA THR A 87 -8.71 -24.55 12.56
C THR A 87 -8.27 -24.14 11.17
N ARG A 88 -9.19 -23.78 10.26
CA ARG A 88 -8.86 -23.58 8.84
C ARG A 88 -9.03 -22.15 8.33
N CYS A 89 -9.80 -21.33 9.03
CA CYS A 89 -10.08 -19.97 8.59
C CYS A 89 -8.83 -19.11 8.72
N ASN A 90 -8.34 -18.64 7.57
CA ASN A 90 -7.24 -17.67 7.52
C ASN A 90 -7.63 -16.31 8.13
N SER A 91 -8.92 -16.02 8.21
CA SER A 91 -9.48 -14.79 8.79
C SER A 91 -9.87 -14.95 10.27
N ARG A 92 -9.62 -16.13 10.89
CA ARG A 92 -9.88 -16.37 12.31
C ARG A 92 -9.18 -15.31 13.17
N PRO A 93 -9.90 -14.62 14.08
CA PRO A 93 -9.31 -13.69 15.03
C PRO A 93 -8.23 -14.38 15.85
N LYS A 94 -7.02 -13.84 15.83
CA LYS A 94 -5.96 -14.26 16.74
C LYS A 94 -6.01 -13.37 17.98
N GLY A 95 -5.63 -13.92 19.13
CA GLY A 95 -5.40 -13.10 20.32
C GLY A 95 -4.36 -12.01 20.01
N PRO A 96 -4.39 -10.89 20.74
CA PRO A 96 -3.41 -9.82 20.53
C PRO A 96 -2.01 -10.36 20.80
N GLU A 97 -1.14 -10.20 19.81
CA GLU A 97 0.28 -10.54 19.91
C GLU A 97 0.97 -9.63 20.95
N SER A 98 2.11 -10.06 21.51
CA SER A 98 2.81 -9.30 22.56
C SER A 98 3.21 -7.88 22.13
N TYR A 99 3.47 -7.70 20.83
CA TYR A 99 3.80 -6.43 20.19
C TYR A 99 2.58 -5.59 19.79
N HIS A 100 1.37 -5.97 20.15
CA HIS A 100 0.16 -5.18 19.91
C HIS A 100 -0.08 -4.18 21.05
N SER A 101 -0.18 -2.90 20.71
CA SER A 101 -0.59 -1.81 21.59
C SER A 101 -1.45 -0.82 20.82
N LEU A 102 -2.76 -0.83 21.09
CA LEU A 102 -3.76 -0.08 20.32
C LEU A 102 -3.40 1.40 20.19
N ASN A 103 -3.34 1.89 18.95
CA ASN A 103 -3.09 3.27 18.54
C ASN A 103 -1.80 3.90 19.10
N ILE A 104 -0.81 3.09 19.52
CA ILE A 104 0.45 3.60 20.09
C ILE A 104 1.23 4.51 19.14
N ASN A 105 1.04 4.33 17.82
CA ASN A 105 1.73 5.13 16.80
C ASN A 105 0.83 6.18 16.12
N CYS A 106 -0.34 6.47 16.69
CA CYS A 106 -1.06 7.70 16.36
C CYS A 106 -0.38 8.89 17.06
N THR A 107 -0.22 10.01 16.34
CA THR A 107 0.43 11.20 16.89
C THR A 107 -0.49 11.93 17.87
N LEU A 108 -1.77 12.02 17.53
CA LEU A 108 -2.80 12.64 18.36
C LEU A 108 -3.84 11.59 18.79
N PRO A 109 -4.58 11.85 19.88
CA PRO A 109 -5.76 11.06 20.23
C PRO A 109 -6.77 11.06 19.08
N LEU A 110 -7.29 9.87 18.78
CA LEU A 110 -8.30 9.72 17.73
C LEU A 110 -9.66 10.21 18.22
N SER A 111 -10.40 10.88 17.33
CA SER A 111 -11.77 11.31 17.59
C SER A 111 -12.73 10.13 17.71
N LYS A 112 -13.91 10.34 18.31
CA LYS A 112 -14.98 9.34 18.39
C LYS A 112 -15.35 8.79 17.00
N GLU A 113 -15.45 9.68 16.02
CA GLU A 113 -15.75 9.31 14.62
C GLU A 113 -14.64 8.42 14.02
N GLU A 114 -13.36 8.71 14.29
CA GLU A 114 -12.26 7.88 13.82
C GLU A 114 -12.26 6.49 14.47
N LEU A 115 -12.54 6.43 15.78
CA LEU A 115 -12.66 5.16 16.50
C LEU A 115 -13.83 4.32 15.97
N GLU A 116 -14.99 4.94 15.72
CA GLU A 116 -16.14 4.28 15.08
C GLU A 116 -15.80 3.82 13.65
N PHE A 117 -15.10 4.66 12.87
CA PHE A 117 -14.66 4.28 11.53
C PHE A 117 -13.73 3.07 11.56
N GLN A 118 -12.77 3.02 12.49
CA GLN A 118 -11.87 1.88 12.66
C GLN A 118 -12.64 0.58 12.94
N GLN A 119 -13.69 0.64 13.78
CA GLN A 119 -14.53 -0.51 14.06
C GLN A 119 -15.24 -1.01 12.79
N THR A 120 -15.66 -0.13 11.89
CA THR A 120 -16.36 -0.55 10.65
C THR A 120 -15.46 -1.13 9.56
N GLN A 121 -14.13 -1.11 9.70
CA GLN A 121 -13.16 -1.65 8.74
C GLN A 121 -13.01 -3.17 8.89
N HIS A 122 -14.10 -3.93 8.80
CA HIS A 122 -14.08 -5.40 8.98
C HIS A 122 -13.77 -6.19 7.69
N SER A 123 -13.77 -5.56 6.52
CA SER A 123 -13.49 -6.24 5.26
C SER A 123 -13.01 -5.27 4.18
N HIS A 124 -11.90 -5.59 3.52
CA HIS A 124 -11.39 -4.85 2.36
C HIS A 124 -12.40 -4.81 1.18
N LYS A 125 -13.47 -5.63 1.21
CA LYS A 125 -14.48 -5.70 0.13
C LYS A 125 -15.45 -4.53 0.09
N HIS A 126 -15.61 -3.79 1.20
CA HIS A 126 -16.45 -2.60 1.26
C HIS A 126 -15.62 -1.40 1.73
N MET A 127 -14.77 -0.91 0.84
CA MET A 127 -13.96 0.27 1.10
C MET A 127 -14.88 1.49 1.15
N ARG A 128 -15.36 1.84 2.34
CA ARG A 128 -16.08 3.09 2.56
C ARG A 128 -15.09 4.25 2.42
N SER A 129 -15.49 5.30 1.71
CA SER A 129 -14.75 6.55 1.72
C SER A 129 -14.56 7.01 3.16
N GLN A 130 -13.36 7.48 3.48
CA GLN A 130 -13.08 8.01 4.81
C GLN A 130 -13.99 9.24 5.03
N PRO A 131 -14.80 9.30 6.10
CA PRO A 131 -15.80 10.36 6.26
C PRO A 131 -15.23 11.77 6.17
N TRP A 132 -14.07 12.02 6.79
CA TRP A 132 -13.40 13.32 6.72
C TRP A 132 -12.93 13.66 5.30
N ILE A 133 -12.33 12.72 4.56
CA ILE A 133 -11.97 12.94 3.14
C ILE A 133 -13.22 13.22 2.30
N ALA A 134 -14.33 12.51 2.56
CA ALA A 134 -15.59 12.70 1.84
C ALA A 134 -16.27 14.05 2.13
N ARG A 135 -15.94 14.71 3.24
CA ARG A 135 -16.43 16.06 3.58
C ARG A 135 -15.63 17.17 2.91
N VAL A 136 -14.42 16.88 2.42
CA VAL A 136 -13.61 17.86 1.69
C VAL A 136 -14.15 17.98 0.27
N GLN A 137 -15.05 18.94 0.05
CA GLN A 137 -15.62 19.30 -1.24
C GLN A 137 -14.95 20.57 -1.74
N LEU A 138 -13.86 20.43 -2.50
CA LEU A 138 -13.07 21.59 -2.95
C LEU A 138 -13.85 22.49 -3.91
N HIS A 139 -14.78 21.92 -4.69
CA HIS A 139 -15.63 22.66 -5.61
C HIS A 139 -16.72 23.50 -4.94
N GLU A 140 -17.04 23.21 -3.67
CA GLU A 140 -18.00 24.00 -2.88
C GLU A 140 -17.32 25.18 -2.16
N LEU A 141 -15.98 25.26 -2.18
CA LEU A 141 -15.24 26.34 -1.55
C LEU A 141 -15.36 27.65 -2.35
N PRO A 142 -15.58 28.79 -1.67
CA PRO A 142 -15.46 30.09 -2.31
C PRO A 142 -14.08 30.26 -2.96
N THR A 143 -14.04 30.81 -4.18
CA THR A 143 -12.79 30.96 -4.95
C THR A 143 -11.69 31.70 -4.18
N HIS A 144 -12.05 32.70 -3.36
CA HIS A 144 -11.08 33.43 -2.54
C HIS A 144 -10.43 32.53 -1.47
N GLU A 145 -11.20 31.70 -0.76
CA GLU A 145 -10.66 30.75 0.22
C GLU A 145 -9.71 29.72 -0.42
N LEU A 146 -10.07 29.20 -1.60
CA LEU A 146 -9.22 28.26 -2.33
C LEU A 146 -7.90 28.92 -2.73
N ASN A 147 -7.95 30.17 -3.21
CA ASN A 147 -6.75 30.92 -3.59
C ASN A 147 -5.88 31.30 -2.38
N GLU A 148 -6.46 31.63 -1.23
CA GLU A 148 -5.74 31.85 0.01
C GLU A 148 -5.01 30.58 0.46
N LEU A 149 -5.68 29.42 0.42
CA LEU A 149 -5.06 28.14 0.72
C LEU A 149 -3.90 27.82 -0.25
N ILE A 150 -4.08 28.03 -1.55
CA ILE A 150 -3.02 27.82 -2.56
C ILE A 150 -1.82 28.73 -2.27
N THR A 151 -2.07 30.02 -1.99
CA THR A 151 -1.01 31.00 -1.68
C THR A 151 -0.22 30.57 -0.44
N LYS A 152 -0.93 30.09 0.59
CA LYS A 152 -0.32 29.56 1.82
C LYS A 152 0.54 28.33 1.55
N ILE A 153 0.06 27.40 0.72
CA ILE A 153 0.81 26.19 0.32
C ILE A 153 2.06 26.56 -0.49
N GLN A 154 1.94 27.51 -1.42
CA GLN A 154 3.06 27.98 -2.23
C GLN A 154 4.13 28.67 -1.36
N GLY A 155 3.72 29.54 -0.44
CA GLY A 155 4.64 30.16 0.52
C GLY A 155 5.32 29.13 1.42
N ALA A 156 4.58 28.13 1.93
CA ALA A 156 5.16 27.03 2.70
C ALA A 156 6.12 26.18 1.84
N TYR A 157 5.79 25.92 0.58
CA TYR A 157 6.65 25.19 -0.34
C TYR A 157 7.98 25.93 -0.53
N GLU A 158 7.94 27.21 -0.90
CA GLU A 158 9.14 28.03 -1.15
C GLU A 158 10.04 28.17 0.08
N GLN A 159 9.44 28.22 1.28
CA GLN A 159 10.20 28.41 2.52
C GLN A 159 10.73 27.11 3.12
N GLN A 160 10.04 25.99 2.95
CA GLN A 160 10.25 24.78 3.75
C GLN A 160 10.74 23.59 2.94
N VAL A 161 10.49 23.57 1.63
CA VAL A 161 10.85 22.43 0.78
C VAL A 161 12.25 22.69 0.20
N PRO A 162 13.24 21.82 0.46
CA PRO A 162 14.56 21.94 -0.14
C PRO A 162 14.50 21.64 -1.64
N ASP A 163 15.57 22.00 -2.36
CA ASP A 163 15.75 21.48 -3.72
C ASP A 163 15.91 19.94 -3.68
N ILE A 164 15.18 19.25 -4.55
CA ILE A 164 15.12 17.78 -4.58
C ILE A 164 15.74 17.31 -5.89
N LYS A 165 16.96 16.78 -5.80
CA LYS A 165 17.67 16.28 -6.98
C LYS A 165 17.06 14.99 -7.53
N LEU A 166 17.16 14.83 -8.84
CA LEU A 166 16.96 13.54 -9.50
C LEU A 166 18.23 12.70 -9.34
N GLU A 167 18.13 11.58 -8.65
CA GLU A 167 19.23 10.63 -8.48
C GLU A 167 18.70 9.21 -8.63
N ILE A 168 18.93 8.64 -9.81
CA ILE A 168 18.51 7.29 -10.14
C ILE A 168 19.73 6.38 -10.01
N LEU A 169 19.73 5.57 -8.96
CA LEU A 169 20.70 4.49 -8.81
C LEU A 169 20.10 3.18 -9.34
N THR A 170 20.96 2.20 -9.56
CA THR A 170 20.53 0.83 -9.90
C THR A 170 21.38 -0.16 -9.15
N HIS A 171 20.84 -1.35 -8.91
CA HIS A 171 21.57 -2.44 -8.30
C HIS A 171 21.59 -3.68 -9.21
N GLU A 172 22.75 -4.33 -9.33
CA GLU A 172 22.99 -5.45 -10.24
C GLU A 172 22.04 -6.63 -10.03
N THR A 173 21.56 -6.81 -8.79
CA THR A 173 20.68 -7.93 -8.40
C THR A 173 19.31 -7.92 -9.07
N THR A 174 18.93 -6.81 -9.68
CA THR A 174 17.69 -6.69 -10.45
C THR A 174 17.90 -6.84 -11.95
N GLN A 175 19.14 -6.90 -12.45
CA GLN A 175 19.43 -6.88 -13.89
C GLN A 175 18.91 -8.12 -14.63
N THR A 176 19.08 -9.32 -14.07
CA THR A 176 18.59 -10.57 -14.68
C THR A 176 17.06 -10.58 -14.77
N ALA A 177 16.37 -10.19 -13.70
CA ALA A 177 14.91 -10.06 -13.69
C ALA A 177 14.43 -8.98 -14.66
N ARG A 178 15.16 -7.86 -14.76
CA ARG A 178 14.87 -6.74 -15.65
C ARG A 178 14.97 -7.13 -17.13
N GLN A 179 15.93 -7.96 -17.51
CA GLN A 179 16.09 -8.45 -18.88
C GLN A 179 14.94 -9.37 -19.30
N ALA A 180 14.43 -10.20 -18.38
CA ALA A 180 13.33 -11.13 -18.62
C ALA A 180 11.93 -10.50 -18.56
N ALA A 181 11.77 -9.37 -17.87
CA ALA A 181 10.46 -8.76 -17.63
C ALA A 181 9.96 -7.89 -18.78
N LYS A 182 8.71 -8.14 -19.21
CA LYS A 182 7.96 -7.30 -20.17
C LYS A 182 7.50 -5.97 -19.54
N PHE A 183 7.31 -5.95 -18.21
CA PHE A 183 6.92 -4.76 -17.43
C PHE A 183 8.00 -4.43 -16.38
N ARG A 184 8.80 -3.40 -16.62
CA ARG A 184 10.00 -3.09 -15.82
C ARG A 184 9.78 -2.08 -14.70
N LYS A 185 8.67 -1.33 -14.69
CA LYS A 185 8.46 -0.19 -13.78
C LYS A 185 8.57 -0.56 -12.30
N HIS A 186 7.97 -1.68 -11.87
CA HIS A 186 8.07 -2.13 -10.48
C HIS A 186 9.50 -2.53 -10.08
N LEU A 187 10.24 -3.14 -11.02
CA LEU A 187 11.63 -3.54 -10.84
C LEU A 187 12.59 -2.35 -10.84
N ASP A 188 12.36 -1.36 -11.70
CA ASP A 188 13.18 -0.15 -11.76
C ASP A 188 13.10 0.63 -10.43
N GLN A 189 11.90 0.73 -9.86
CA GLN A 189 11.71 1.32 -8.53
C GLN A 189 12.44 0.54 -7.43
N GLN A 190 12.28 -0.78 -7.38
CA GLN A 190 12.96 -1.61 -6.38
C GLN A 190 14.48 -1.57 -6.55
N SER A 191 14.97 -1.60 -7.80
CA SER A 191 16.39 -1.51 -8.14
C SER A 191 17.01 -0.21 -7.63
N SER A 192 16.31 0.91 -7.83
CA SER A 192 16.80 2.21 -7.37
C SER A 192 16.80 2.34 -5.85
N LEU A 193 15.74 1.89 -5.16
CA LEU A 193 15.72 1.86 -3.70
C LEU A 193 16.87 1.03 -3.13
N ILE A 194 17.12 -0.17 -3.67
CA ILE A 194 18.25 -1.01 -3.25
C ILE A 194 19.60 -0.36 -3.60
N GLY A 195 19.72 0.30 -4.74
CA GLY A 195 20.91 1.07 -5.13
C GLY A 195 21.23 2.18 -4.12
N HIS A 196 20.21 2.92 -3.69
CA HIS A 196 20.30 3.95 -2.64
C HIS A 196 20.67 3.38 -1.27
N MET A 197 20.11 2.23 -0.90
CA MET A 197 20.51 1.52 0.32
C MET A 197 21.99 1.12 0.30
N ALA A 198 22.46 0.59 -0.83
CA ALA A 198 23.86 0.21 -1.02
C ALA A 198 24.79 1.43 -0.94
N HIS A 199 24.45 2.49 -1.68
CA HIS A 199 25.20 3.75 -1.69
C HIS A 199 25.29 4.38 -0.29
N SER A 200 24.19 4.35 0.45
CA SER A 200 24.11 4.91 1.82
C SER A 200 24.74 4.01 2.89
N GLY A 201 25.32 2.87 2.52
CA GLY A 201 25.96 1.93 3.44
C GLY A 201 24.99 1.11 4.30
N MET A 202 23.68 1.15 4.02
CA MET A 202 22.68 0.37 4.75
C MET A 202 22.85 -1.14 4.55
N LEU A 203 23.56 -1.58 3.51
CA LEU A 203 23.77 -3.00 3.22
C LEU A 203 25.07 -3.57 3.80
N LYS A 204 25.80 -2.80 4.63
CA LYS A 204 27.11 -3.21 5.17
C LYS A 204 27.01 -4.23 6.30
N ASP A 205 26.01 -4.12 7.17
CA ASP A 205 25.80 -5.03 8.30
C ASP A 205 24.79 -6.13 7.93
N LYS A 206 25.29 -7.35 7.69
CA LYS A 206 24.45 -8.50 7.37
C LYS A 206 23.70 -9.07 8.57
N GLN A 207 24.09 -8.71 9.80
CA GLN A 207 23.45 -9.19 11.03
C GLN A 207 22.26 -8.30 11.45
N ALA A 208 22.08 -7.17 10.78
CA ALA A 208 21.00 -6.22 11.02
C ALA A 208 19.60 -6.84 10.83
N CYS A 209 18.62 -6.16 11.40
CA CYS A 209 17.20 -6.44 11.20
C CYS A 209 16.64 -5.50 10.13
N PHE A 210 16.26 -6.07 8.99
CA PHE A 210 15.66 -5.37 7.87
C PHE A 210 14.13 -5.44 7.99
N ILE A 211 13.49 -4.29 8.09
CA ILE A 211 12.05 -4.18 8.33
C ILE A 211 11.36 -3.57 7.12
N GLU A 212 10.63 -4.39 6.37
CA GLU A 212 9.81 -3.94 5.25
C GLU A 212 8.41 -3.57 5.75
N PHE A 213 8.08 -2.28 5.70
CA PHE A 213 6.75 -1.77 6.02
C PHE A 213 5.90 -1.71 4.75
N GLY A 214 4.68 -2.26 4.81
CA GLY A 214 3.85 -2.45 3.63
C GLY A 214 4.41 -3.56 2.73
N ALA A 215 4.83 -4.67 3.35
CA ALA A 215 5.64 -5.67 2.68
C ALA A 215 4.94 -6.43 1.57
N GLY A 216 3.60 -6.48 1.56
CA GLY A 216 2.84 -7.31 0.64
C GLY A 216 3.42 -8.72 0.57
N LYS A 217 3.79 -9.15 -0.65
CA LYS A 217 4.35 -10.48 -0.93
C LYS A 217 5.80 -10.67 -0.44
N GLY A 218 6.48 -9.61 0.00
CA GLY A 218 7.88 -9.59 0.47
C GLY A 218 8.93 -9.42 -0.64
N GLU A 219 8.56 -8.82 -1.76
CA GLU A 219 9.42 -8.76 -2.95
C GLU A 219 10.62 -7.81 -2.80
N LEU A 220 10.45 -6.66 -2.13
CA LEU A 220 11.57 -5.75 -1.91
C LEU A 220 12.62 -6.39 -0.98
N SER A 221 12.18 -7.05 0.11
CA SER A 221 13.07 -7.84 0.96
C SER A 221 13.77 -8.97 0.21
N ASN A 222 13.12 -9.59 -0.78
CA ASN A 222 13.76 -10.61 -1.60
C ASN A 222 14.93 -10.03 -2.41
N HIS A 223 14.74 -8.90 -3.08
CA HIS A 223 15.83 -8.22 -3.79
C HIS A 223 16.93 -7.73 -2.85
N LEU A 224 16.56 -7.27 -1.66
CA LEU A 224 17.49 -6.91 -0.60
C LEU A 224 18.36 -8.10 -0.17
N LYS A 225 17.79 -9.29 0.07
CA LYS A 225 18.56 -10.49 0.46
C LYS A 225 19.62 -10.85 -0.58
N ILE A 226 19.27 -10.75 -1.86
CA ILE A 226 20.21 -10.96 -2.97
C ILE A 226 21.32 -9.89 -2.92
N ALA A 227 20.96 -8.62 -2.69
CA ALA A 227 21.90 -7.49 -2.64
C ALA A 227 22.88 -7.56 -1.45
N LEU A 228 22.42 -8.09 -0.31
CA LEU A 228 23.29 -8.38 0.83
C LEU A 228 24.29 -9.51 0.56
N ALA A 229 24.12 -10.27 -0.53
CA ALA A 229 24.82 -11.52 -0.78
C ALA A 229 24.82 -12.41 0.48
N GLU A 230 23.66 -12.49 1.13
CA GLU A 230 23.48 -13.15 2.42
C GLU A 230 23.21 -14.64 2.18
N LYS A 231 24.14 -15.49 2.61
CA LYS A 231 24.13 -16.94 2.39
C LYS A 231 24.19 -17.77 3.69
N ASN A 232 24.43 -17.12 4.82
CA ASN A 232 24.80 -17.78 6.08
C ASN A 232 23.71 -17.70 7.16
N GLY A 233 22.53 -17.17 6.85
CA GLY A 233 21.43 -17.00 7.78
C GLY A 233 21.61 -15.86 8.77
N GLU A 234 22.48 -14.88 8.50
CA GLU A 234 22.86 -13.84 9.46
C GLU A 234 21.77 -12.77 9.65
N ALA A 235 21.07 -12.46 8.56
CA ALA A 235 20.09 -11.38 8.53
C ALA A 235 18.77 -11.77 9.22
N THR A 236 18.14 -10.77 9.81
CA THR A 236 16.73 -10.84 10.22
C THR A 236 15.88 -10.04 9.24
N TYR A 237 14.76 -10.61 8.79
CA TYR A 237 13.74 -9.94 7.98
C TYR A 237 12.43 -9.86 8.76
N VAL A 238 11.92 -8.65 8.96
CA VAL A 238 10.59 -8.41 9.55
C VAL A 238 9.69 -7.81 8.48
N LEU A 239 8.61 -8.51 8.14
CA LEU A 239 7.67 -8.12 7.08
C LEU A 239 6.36 -7.67 7.73
N ILE A 240 6.02 -6.39 7.59
CA ILE A 240 4.83 -5.80 8.23
C ILE A 240 3.81 -5.47 7.16
N ASP A 241 2.62 -6.05 7.25
CA ASP A 241 1.48 -5.67 6.41
C ASP A 241 0.17 -5.93 7.14
N ARG A 242 -0.84 -5.08 6.95
CA ARG A 242 -2.19 -5.33 7.48
C ARG A 242 -2.97 -6.34 6.64
N LYS A 243 -2.64 -6.49 5.36
CA LYS A 243 -3.27 -7.43 4.43
C LYS A 243 -2.61 -8.80 4.54
N ASN A 244 -3.43 -9.84 4.65
CA ASN A 244 -2.95 -11.22 4.53
C ASN A 244 -2.86 -11.60 3.05
N VAL A 245 -1.67 -11.46 2.45
CA VAL A 245 -1.40 -11.82 1.05
C VAL A 245 -0.63 -13.13 0.95
N ARG A 246 -0.52 -13.69 -0.27
CA ARG A 246 0.32 -14.85 -0.54
C ARG A 246 1.78 -14.50 -0.23
N LYS A 247 2.30 -15.09 0.84
CA LYS A 247 3.64 -14.90 1.44
C LYS A 247 4.75 -15.51 0.57
N LYS A 248 4.79 -15.12 -0.70
CA LYS A 248 5.57 -15.77 -1.77
C LYS A 248 7.06 -15.87 -1.44
N PHE A 249 7.61 -14.82 -0.83
CA PHE A 249 9.05 -14.73 -0.60
C PHE A 249 9.49 -15.09 0.81
N ASP A 250 8.59 -15.31 1.78
CA ASP A 250 8.97 -15.61 3.17
C ASP A 250 9.90 -16.83 3.28
N THR A 251 9.59 -17.93 2.56
CA THR A 251 10.44 -19.13 2.53
C THR A 251 11.75 -18.90 1.80
N VAL A 252 11.75 -18.04 0.77
CA VAL A 252 12.97 -17.67 0.02
C VAL A 252 13.90 -16.86 0.93
N LEU A 253 13.34 -15.95 1.71
CA LEU A 253 14.07 -15.12 2.67
C LEU A 253 14.76 -15.94 3.77
N GLN A 254 14.14 -17.04 4.21
CA GLN A 254 14.76 -17.94 5.17
C GLN A 254 16.00 -18.67 4.61
N GLY A 255 16.12 -18.79 3.29
CA GLY A 255 17.23 -19.50 2.63
C GLY A 255 17.10 -21.03 2.66
N GLN A 256 18.06 -21.69 2.02
CA GLN A 256 18.17 -23.15 1.91
C GLN A 256 19.45 -23.72 2.55
N SER A 257 20.29 -22.86 3.13
CA SER A 257 21.47 -23.25 3.90
C SER A 257 21.10 -23.95 5.20
N SER A 258 22.08 -24.64 5.80
CA SER A 258 21.95 -25.24 7.13
C SER A 258 21.61 -24.20 8.20
N THR A 259 22.15 -22.99 8.07
CA THR A 259 21.81 -21.82 8.88
C THR A 259 20.83 -20.93 8.12
N ARG A 260 19.60 -20.81 8.65
CA ARG A 260 18.51 -20.05 8.03
C ARG A 260 18.45 -18.63 8.59
N SER A 261 18.11 -17.67 7.73
CA SER A 261 17.83 -16.30 8.15
C SER A 261 16.55 -16.27 9.00
N THR A 262 16.50 -15.36 9.96
CA THR A 262 15.27 -15.16 10.75
C THR A 262 14.26 -14.40 9.91
N VAL A 263 13.03 -14.91 9.79
CA VAL A 263 11.94 -14.22 9.08
C VAL A 263 10.70 -14.19 9.95
N GLN A 264 10.26 -12.99 10.33
CA GLN A 264 9.01 -12.78 11.07
C GLN A 264 8.05 -11.93 10.23
N ARG A 265 6.84 -12.44 10.00
CA ARG A 265 5.76 -11.64 9.39
C ARG A 265 4.77 -11.19 10.45
N ILE A 266 4.57 -9.88 10.52
CA ILE A 266 3.59 -9.23 11.39
C ILE A 266 2.39 -8.87 10.53
N LEU A 267 1.25 -9.51 10.82
CA LEU A 267 -0.03 -9.17 10.21
C LEU A 267 -0.80 -8.24 11.15
N GLY A 268 -0.76 -6.94 10.88
CA GLY A 268 -1.37 -5.94 11.76
C GLY A 268 -1.24 -4.53 11.21
N ASP A 269 -2.02 -3.61 11.77
CA ASP A 269 -1.91 -2.18 11.44
C ASP A 269 -0.70 -1.58 12.17
N ILE A 270 0.11 -0.80 11.46
CA ILE A 270 1.30 -0.16 12.01
C ILE A 270 0.91 0.80 13.14
N LYS A 271 -0.30 1.38 13.13
CA LYS A 271 -0.78 2.26 14.21
C LYS A 271 -0.81 1.55 15.58
N ASP A 272 -0.92 0.22 15.58
CA ASP A 272 -1.05 -0.62 16.78
C ASP A 272 0.25 -1.37 17.13
N LEU A 273 1.35 -1.16 16.39
CA LEU A 273 2.58 -1.95 16.52
C LEU A 273 3.56 -1.33 17.53
N ASP A 274 3.82 -2.02 18.64
CA ASP A 274 4.94 -1.71 19.53
C ASP A 274 6.21 -2.42 19.06
N LEU A 275 6.99 -1.76 18.22
CA LEU A 275 8.21 -2.32 17.65
C LEU A 275 9.21 -2.80 18.71
N ALA A 276 9.29 -2.13 19.87
CA ALA A 276 10.22 -2.53 20.94
C ALA A 276 9.93 -3.94 21.49
N LYS A 277 8.69 -4.43 21.34
CA LYS A 277 8.25 -5.76 21.80
C LYS A 277 8.36 -6.85 20.73
N VAL A 278 8.83 -6.52 19.52
CA VAL A 278 9.04 -7.52 18.46
C VAL A 278 10.29 -8.35 18.79
N GLU A 279 10.10 -9.65 19.00
CA GLU A 279 11.17 -10.55 19.46
C GLU A 279 12.24 -10.82 18.39
N ALA A 280 11.89 -10.79 17.09
CA ALA A 280 12.88 -10.99 16.03
C ALA A 280 13.97 -9.90 15.98
N LEU A 281 13.76 -8.76 16.65
CA LEU A 281 14.79 -7.73 16.82
C LEU A 281 15.94 -8.17 17.74
N LEU A 282 15.78 -9.28 18.47
CA LEU A 282 16.76 -9.77 19.42
C LEU A 282 17.72 -10.75 18.72
N ASP A 283 19.01 -10.66 19.05
CA ASP A 283 19.99 -11.70 18.74
C ASP A 283 19.90 -12.89 19.72
N GLU A 284 20.75 -13.91 19.56
CA GLU A 284 20.80 -15.06 20.47
C GLU A 284 21.10 -14.69 21.93
N ASN A 285 21.77 -13.56 22.15
CA ASN A 285 22.16 -13.04 23.45
C ASN A 285 21.15 -12.06 24.03
N LYS A 286 19.97 -11.91 23.40
CA LYS A 286 18.90 -10.97 23.78
C LYS A 286 19.29 -9.50 23.66
N ASN A 287 20.32 -9.16 22.88
CA ASN A 287 20.61 -7.78 22.52
C ASN A 287 19.79 -7.36 21.31
N LYS A 288 19.48 -6.06 21.22
CA LYS A 288 18.76 -5.48 20.09
C LYS A 288 19.68 -5.32 18.88
N LYS A 289 19.30 -5.96 17.77
CA LYS A 289 19.94 -5.78 16.46
C LYS A 289 19.73 -4.35 15.95
N LYS A 290 20.68 -3.84 15.17
CA LYS A 290 20.49 -2.60 14.42
C LYS A 290 19.34 -2.75 13.42
N VAL A 291 18.49 -1.73 13.33
CA VAL A 291 17.32 -1.71 12.45
C VAL A 291 17.60 -0.92 11.18
N ILE A 292 17.21 -1.49 10.05
CA ILE A 292 17.13 -0.79 8.76
C ILE A 292 15.68 -0.89 8.29
N ALA A 293 15.00 0.25 8.21
CA ALA A 293 13.61 0.32 7.80
C ALA A 293 13.52 0.65 6.30
N LEU A 294 12.69 -0.08 5.58
CA LEU A 294 12.52 0.09 4.14
C LEU A 294 11.06 0.00 3.71
N SER A 295 10.69 0.76 2.67
CA SER A 295 9.41 0.60 2.00
C SER A 295 9.42 1.14 0.58
N LYS A 296 8.68 0.47 -0.32
CA LYS A 296 8.42 0.93 -1.68
C LYS A 296 7.16 1.79 -1.79
N HIS A 297 6.06 1.34 -1.19
CA HIS A 297 4.80 2.08 -1.23
C HIS A 297 4.08 1.94 0.13
N LEU A 298 4.13 2.99 0.93
CA LEU A 298 3.29 3.12 2.12
C LEU A 298 2.23 4.18 1.87
N CYS A 299 1.02 3.73 1.53
CA CYS A 299 -0.04 4.64 1.13
C CYS A 299 -0.50 5.54 2.29
N GLY A 300 -0.45 6.85 2.07
CA GLY A 300 -1.03 7.87 2.95
C GLY A 300 -0.46 7.83 4.36
N SER A 301 -1.35 7.74 5.34
CA SER A 301 -0.99 7.74 6.77
C SER A 301 -0.07 6.59 7.17
N ALA A 302 0.07 5.55 6.36
CA ALA A 302 0.96 4.42 6.66
C ALA A 302 2.43 4.86 6.75
N THR A 303 2.85 5.83 5.93
CA THR A 303 4.19 6.45 6.05
C THR A 303 4.32 7.17 7.38
N ASP A 304 3.32 7.97 7.73
CA ASP A 304 3.31 8.83 8.92
C ASP A 304 3.40 8.02 10.23
N ILE A 305 2.54 6.99 10.37
CA ILE A 305 2.58 6.08 11.52
C ILE A 305 3.83 5.17 11.52
N THR A 306 4.45 4.91 10.37
CA THR A 306 5.75 4.21 10.32
C THR A 306 6.85 5.08 10.94
N LEU A 307 6.92 6.37 10.59
CA LEU A 307 7.87 7.29 11.20
C LEU A 307 7.62 7.42 12.71
N LYS A 308 6.35 7.51 13.14
CA LYS A 308 6.01 7.54 14.56
C LYS A 308 6.40 6.25 15.28
N CYS A 309 6.14 5.08 14.68
CA CYS A 309 6.55 3.76 15.19
C CYS A 309 8.07 3.67 15.41
N LEU A 310 8.85 4.08 14.41
CA LEU A 310 10.30 4.08 14.47
C LEU A 310 10.82 5.04 15.55
N MET A 311 10.25 6.25 15.68
CA MET A 311 10.69 7.19 16.70
C MET A 311 10.29 6.77 18.12
N ASN A 312 9.09 6.20 18.30
CA ASN A 312 8.69 5.58 19.57
C ASN A 312 9.66 4.46 19.98
N TYR A 313 10.14 3.66 19.01
CA TYR A 313 11.18 2.67 19.23
C TYR A 313 12.53 3.31 19.61
N VAL A 314 12.98 4.32 18.86
CA VAL A 314 14.21 5.07 19.17
C VAL A 314 14.19 5.64 20.60
N GLU A 315 13.09 6.25 21.02
CA GLU A 315 12.97 6.79 22.37
C GLU A 315 13.06 5.72 23.48
N LYS A 316 12.41 4.57 23.27
CA LYS A 316 12.47 3.44 24.21
C LYS A 316 13.88 2.87 24.31
N GLU A 317 14.56 2.70 23.19
CA GLU A 317 15.94 2.19 23.13
C GLU A 317 16.93 3.18 23.75
N LYS A 318 16.78 4.50 23.49
CA LYS A 318 17.59 5.54 24.14
C LYS A 318 17.45 5.49 25.66
N LYS A 319 16.23 5.32 26.19
CA LYS A 319 15.98 5.12 27.63
C LYS A 319 16.60 3.83 28.18
N ALA A 320 16.75 2.80 27.34
CA ALA A 320 17.40 1.54 27.67
C ALA A 320 18.94 1.57 27.45
N GLY A 321 19.53 2.72 27.08
CA GLY A 321 20.97 2.89 26.89
C GLY A 321 21.47 2.63 25.46
N ASN A 322 20.61 2.26 24.52
CA ASN A 322 20.96 2.10 23.11
C ASN A 322 20.69 3.42 22.34
N SER A 323 21.73 4.22 22.15
CA SER A 323 21.61 5.57 21.59
C SER A 323 21.31 5.62 20.08
N SER A 324 21.62 4.55 19.34
CA SER A 324 21.51 4.51 17.87
C SER A 324 20.90 3.20 17.37
N PRO A 325 19.65 2.87 17.72
CA PRO A 325 19.05 1.58 17.39
C PRO A 325 18.72 1.41 15.89
N ILE A 326 18.55 2.51 15.16
CA ILE A 326 18.28 2.53 13.71
C ILE A 326 19.55 2.96 12.98
N SER A 327 19.93 2.21 11.94
CA SER A 327 21.08 2.51 11.06
C SER A 327 20.69 3.13 9.72
N GLY A 328 19.41 3.02 9.33
CA GLY A 328 18.92 3.66 8.12
C GLY A 328 17.42 3.52 7.93
N ILE A 329 16.82 4.50 7.26
CA ILE A 329 15.42 4.52 6.84
C ILE A 329 15.38 4.89 5.36
N ILE A 330 14.66 4.13 4.54
CA ILE A 330 14.37 4.49 3.16
C ILE A 330 12.89 4.22 2.83
N ILE A 331 12.16 5.24 2.43
CA ILE A 331 10.72 5.12 2.14
C ILE A 331 10.42 5.87 0.84
N ALA A 332 9.91 5.16 -0.16
CA ALA A 332 9.29 5.82 -1.31
C ALA A 332 7.90 6.36 -0.92
N LEU A 333 7.72 7.66 -1.13
CA LEU A 333 6.61 8.46 -0.62
C LEU A 333 5.48 8.51 -1.65
N CYS A 334 4.27 8.12 -1.25
CA CYS A 334 3.11 8.09 -2.14
C CYS A 334 1.77 8.30 -1.43
N CYS A 335 0.73 8.59 -2.22
CA CYS A 335 -0.66 8.64 -1.79
C CYS A 335 -0.97 9.64 -0.65
N HIS A 336 -0.36 10.83 -0.70
CA HIS A 336 -0.58 11.92 0.27
C HIS A 336 -2.06 12.29 0.48
N GLN A 337 -2.92 12.04 -0.49
CA GLN A 337 -4.37 12.25 -0.39
C GLN A 337 -5.06 11.35 0.64
N LEU A 338 -4.38 10.32 1.14
CA LEU A 338 -4.87 9.39 2.17
C LEU A 338 -4.22 9.66 3.55
N CYS A 339 -3.47 10.74 3.70
CA CYS A 339 -2.95 11.18 4.99
C CYS A 339 -4.08 11.63 5.92
N ARG A 340 -3.85 11.48 7.23
CA ARG A 340 -4.79 11.82 8.30
C ARG A 340 -4.09 12.69 9.31
N TYR A 341 -4.75 13.75 9.73
CA TYR A 341 -4.16 14.76 10.60
C TYR A 341 -3.66 14.15 11.92
N GLU A 342 -4.45 13.28 12.54
CA GLU A 342 -4.13 12.61 13.81
C GLU A 342 -2.94 11.65 13.73
N MET A 343 -2.59 11.22 12.51
CA MET A 343 -1.50 10.28 12.27
C MET A 343 -0.23 10.97 11.75
N TYR A 344 -0.34 12.20 11.25
CA TYR A 344 0.80 12.96 10.75
C TYR A 344 1.84 13.19 11.88
N PRO A 345 3.13 12.93 11.67
CA PRO A 345 4.08 12.84 12.79
C PRO A 345 4.49 14.21 13.34
N ASN A 346 4.40 15.28 12.55
CA ASN A 346 4.88 16.62 12.94
C ASN A 346 3.79 17.68 12.87
N THR A 347 2.81 17.59 13.77
CA THR A 347 1.73 18.59 13.87
C THR A 347 2.25 19.96 14.32
N LYS A 348 3.39 20.00 15.04
CA LYS A 348 4.07 21.26 15.37
C LYS A 348 4.51 21.99 14.11
N TYR A 349 5.15 21.30 13.16
CA TYR A 349 5.52 21.88 11.87
C TYR A 349 4.33 22.47 11.13
N LEU A 350 3.19 21.75 11.08
CA LEU A 350 1.97 22.25 10.43
C LEU A 350 1.53 23.58 11.06
N ASN A 351 1.51 23.66 12.40
CA ASN A 351 1.19 24.89 13.11
C ASN A 351 2.20 26.02 12.83
N ASP A 352 3.50 25.71 12.79
CA ASP A 352 4.56 26.69 12.54
C ASP A 352 4.44 27.33 11.15
N ILE A 353 3.96 26.58 10.14
CA ILE A 353 3.68 27.09 8.78
C ILE A 353 2.23 27.59 8.64
N GLY A 354 1.51 27.68 9.76
CA GLY A 354 0.16 28.20 9.86
C GLY A 354 -0.95 27.27 9.36
N LEU A 355 -0.68 26.03 8.92
CA LEU A 355 -1.70 25.12 8.41
C LEU A 355 -2.57 24.55 9.55
N THR A 356 -3.87 24.80 9.46
CA THR A 356 -4.87 24.20 10.37
C THR A 356 -5.17 22.75 9.97
N LYS A 357 -5.92 22.03 10.81
CA LYS A 357 -6.46 20.71 10.45
C LYS A 357 -7.31 20.76 9.16
N THR A 358 -8.15 21.78 9.02
CA THR A 358 -8.96 21.97 7.80
C THR A 358 -8.10 22.23 6.58
N ASP A 359 -7.03 23.03 6.71
CA ASP A 359 -6.09 23.24 5.62
C ASP A 359 -5.36 21.94 5.26
N PHE A 360 -4.97 21.14 6.25
CA PHE A 360 -4.34 19.83 6.04
C PHE A 360 -5.26 18.89 5.24
N ASP A 361 -6.53 18.78 5.61
CA ASP A 361 -7.50 17.92 4.92
C ASP A 361 -7.69 18.36 3.46
N ARG A 362 -7.80 19.68 3.23
CA ARG A 362 -7.89 20.28 1.88
C ARG A 362 -6.59 20.09 1.08
N LEU A 363 -5.43 20.26 1.71
CA LEU A 363 -4.09 20.05 1.12
C LEU A 363 -3.92 18.59 0.70
N CYS A 364 -4.32 17.63 1.54
CA CYS A 364 -4.30 16.21 1.21
C CYS A 364 -5.15 15.94 -0.04
N LYS A 365 -6.37 16.48 -0.09
CA LYS A 365 -7.23 16.36 -1.28
C LYS A 365 -6.58 16.97 -2.52
N MET A 366 -6.06 18.20 -2.44
CA MET A 366 -5.37 18.88 -3.55
C MET A 366 -4.11 18.16 -4.02
N SER A 367 -3.47 17.34 -3.17
CA SER A 367 -2.30 16.56 -3.56
C SER A 367 -2.58 15.53 -4.67
N SER A 368 -3.84 15.14 -4.89
CA SER A 368 -4.20 14.26 -6.02
C SER A 368 -4.06 14.94 -7.37
N TRP A 369 -4.09 16.28 -7.44
CA TRP A 369 -3.92 17.01 -8.70
C TRP A 369 -2.56 16.72 -9.38
N ALA A 370 -1.55 16.28 -8.61
CA ALA A 370 -0.24 15.90 -9.14
C ALA A 370 -0.25 14.62 -10.00
N ILE A 371 -1.28 13.78 -9.88
CA ILE A 371 -1.33 12.46 -10.53
C ILE A 371 -2.49 12.32 -11.51
N CYS A 372 -3.35 13.33 -11.66
CA CYS A 372 -4.47 13.32 -12.61
C CYS A 372 -4.01 13.31 -14.08
N SER A 373 -2.73 13.56 -14.35
CA SER A 373 -2.17 13.86 -15.67
C SER A 373 -1.93 12.68 -16.62
N ARG A 374 -2.28 11.43 -16.27
CA ARG A 374 -1.97 10.27 -17.13
C ARG A 374 -3.05 9.19 -17.14
N ARG A 375 -4.12 9.41 -17.89
CA ARG A 375 -4.65 8.34 -18.76
C ARG A 375 -4.32 8.74 -20.20
N GLN A 376 -3.24 8.19 -20.77
CA GLN A 376 -3.14 8.22 -22.23
C GLN A 376 -4.35 7.48 -22.78
N PRO A 377 -5.13 8.03 -23.72
CA PRO A 377 -6.11 7.24 -24.44
C PRO A 377 -5.35 6.10 -25.11
N GLU A 378 -5.74 4.85 -24.83
CA GLU A 378 -5.25 3.71 -25.59
C GLU A 378 -5.58 3.99 -27.06
N THR A 379 -4.57 4.34 -27.86
CA THR A 379 -4.72 4.52 -29.29
C THR A 379 -5.17 3.19 -29.87
N GLU A 380 -6.35 3.20 -30.50
CA GLU A 380 -6.91 2.15 -31.33
C GLU A 380 -5.91 1.75 -32.43
N ALA A 381 -5.06 0.76 -32.16
CA ALA A 381 -4.18 0.19 -33.17
C ALA A 381 -3.84 -1.26 -32.83
N THR A 382 -4.74 -2.17 -33.19
CA THR A 382 -4.50 -3.41 -33.99
C THR A 382 -5.66 -4.38 -33.83
N GLU A 383 -6.74 -4.12 -34.60
CA GLU A 383 -7.54 -5.22 -35.14
C GLU A 383 -6.69 -6.03 -36.13
N THR A 384 -7.00 -7.32 -36.28
CA THR A 384 -6.34 -8.39 -37.08
C THR A 384 -5.02 -8.93 -36.47
N ILE A 385 -4.85 -10.21 -36.11
CA ILE A 385 -5.37 -11.48 -36.65
C ILE A 385 -5.67 -12.44 -35.48
N ARG A 386 -6.93 -12.83 -35.29
CA ARG A 386 -7.31 -14.06 -34.58
C ARG A 386 -7.58 -15.14 -35.62
N GLY A 387 -6.59 -15.99 -35.85
CA GLY A 387 -6.72 -17.26 -36.57
C GLY A 387 -5.92 -18.30 -35.80
N GLY A 388 -6.58 -19.37 -35.34
CA GLY A 388 -6.06 -20.22 -34.27
C GLY A 388 -4.89 -21.14 -34.65
N ALA A 389 -4.12 -21.53 -33.64
CA ALA A 389 -3.54 -22.86 -33.52
C ALA A 389 -3.28 -23.17 -32.05
N SER A 390 -3.87 -24.26 -31.58
CA SER A 390 -3.63 -24.88 -30.28
C SER A 390 -2.17 -25.34 -30.19
N THR A 391 -1.41 -24.84 -29.22
CA THR A 391 -0.31 -25.59 -28.62
C THR A 391 -0.26 -25.32 -27.13
N ASN A 392 -0.32 -26.41 -26.36
CA ASN A 392 -0.15 -26.43 -24.91
C ASN A 392 1.22 -25.88 -24.53
N GLN A 393 1.27 -24.77 -23.78
CA GLN A 393 2.40 -24.47 -22.91
C GLN A 393 1.89 -23.91 -21.58
N LEU A 394 2.43 -24.46 -20.50
CA LEU A 394 2.16 -24.10 -19.10
C LEU A 394 2.40 -22.59 -18.90
N GLY A 395 1.31 -21.83 -18.72
CA GLY A 395 1.36 -20.42 -18.35
C GLY A 395 1.23 -20.26 -16.83
N THR A 396 2.23 -19.62 -16.22
CA THR A 396 2.29 -19.24 -14.81
C THR A 396 1.22 -18.20 -14.47
N GLU A 397 0.33 -18.51 -13.53
CA GLU A 397 -0.79 -17.65 -13.07
C GLU A 397 -0.37 -16.45 -12.19
N SER A 398 0.82 -15.86 -12.31
CA SER A 398 1.33 -14.96 -11.27
C SER A 398 1.17 -13.45 -11.45
N ASP A 399 0.77 -12.93 -12.62
CA ASP A 399 1.06 -11.51 -12.92
C ASP A 399 -0.18 -10.62 -13.16
N GLU A 400 -1.41 -11.10 -12.93
CA GLU A 400 -2.64 -10.31 -13.16
C GLU A 400 -3.21 -9.59 -11.92
N GLU A 401 -2.66 -9.78 -10.72
CA GLU A 401 -3.26 -9.21 -9.49
C GLU A 401 -2.66 -7.87 -9.04
N ASP A 402 -1.56 -7.41 -9.65
CA ASP A 402 -0.82 -6.23 -9.17
C ASP A 402 -1.14 -4.93 -9.96
N LEU A 403 -2.09 -4.97 -10.91
CA LEU A 403 -2.46 -3.81 -11.74
C LEU A 403 -3.46 -2.84 -11.09
N ASP A 404 -3.94 -3.12 -9.87
CA ASP A 404 -5.04 -2.35 -9.23
C ASP A 404 -4.56 -1.46 -8.05
N GLU A 405 -3.26 -1.31 -7.80
CA GLU A 405 -2.75 -0.53 -6.65
C GLU A 405 -2.93 1.00 -6.78
N HIS A 406 -3.32 1.50 -7.95
CA HIS A 406 -3.56 2.93 -8.21
C HIS A 406 -5.03 3.30 -8.46
N ALA A 407 -5.96 2.35 -8.33
CA ALA A 407 -7.36 2.51 -8.77
C ALA A 407 -8.26 3.38 -7.86
N HIS A 408 -7.70 4.15 -6.91
CA HIS A 408 -8.49 4.87 -5.91
C HIS A 408 -8.16 6.36 -5.87
N ILE A 409 -8.21 7.00 -7.04
CA ILE A 409 -8.52 8.42 -7.12
C ILE A 409 -10.04 8.51 -6.90
N VAL A 410 -10.47 9.17 -5.83
CA VAL A 410 -11.88 9.56 -5.68
C VAL A 410 -12.09 10.67 -6.71
N GLU A 411 -12.45 10.30 -7.94
CA GLU A 411 -12.81 11.25 -9.00
C GLU A 411 -14.03 12.06 -8.51
N GLU A 412 -13.86 13.37 -8.30
CA GLU A 412 -15.00 14.28 -8.18
C GLU A 412 -15.60 14.52 -9.56
N VAL A 413 -16.91 14.69 -9.61
CA VAL A 413 -17.63 15.08 -10.83
C VAL A 413 -17.07 16.44 -11.27
N GLY A 414 -16.30 16.47 -12.36
CA GLY A 414 -15.68 17.69 -12.91
C GLY A 414 -14.14 17.72 -12.93
N ASP A 415 -13.45 16.70 -12.40
CA ASP A 415 -11.96 16.67 -12.38
C ASP A 415 -11.34 16.24 -13.72
N ALA A 416 -12.16 15.72 -14.65
CA ALA A 416 -11.76 15.25 -15.98
C ALA A 416 -11.70 16.36 -17.04
N ASP A 417 -11.94 17.62 -16.67
CA ASP A 417 -11.88 18.73 -17.61
C ASP A 417 -10.41 19.12 -17.88
N GLU A 418 -9.95 18.85 -19.10
CA GLU A 418 -8.63 19.25 -19.63
C GLU A 418 -8.58 20.75 -20.00
N THR A 419 -9.69 21.48 -19.83
CA THR A 419 -9.84 22.91 -20.17
C THR A 419 -9.89 23.82 -18.94
N THR A 420 -10.01 25.13 -19.16
CA THR A 420 -10.19 26.17 -18.13
C THR A 420 -11.52 26.09 -17.37
N GLY A 421 -12.37 25.08 -17.62
CA GLY A 421 -13.67 24.89 -16.98
C GLY A 421 -13.64 24.19 -15.62
N HIS A 422 -12.46 23.80 -15.11
CA HIS A 422 -12.32 23.26 -13.76
C HIS A 422 -12.72 24.30 -12.69
N TYR A 423 -13.38 23.86 -11.59
CA TYR A 423 -13.92 24.77 -10.55
C TYR A 423 -12.87 25.68 -9.88
N SER A 424 -11.60 25.29 -9.93
CA SER A 424 -10.50 26.13 -9.42
C SER A 424 -10.16 27.32 -10.32
N GLY A 425 -10.69 27.37 -11.55
CA GLY A 425 -10.36 28.37 -12.56
C GLY A 425 -8.94 28.26 -13.10
N ARG A 426 -8.27 27.10 -12.90
CA ARG A 426 -6.87 26.86 -13.28
C ARG A 426 -6.78 25.77 -14.33
N ASP A 427 -5.80 25.90 -15.21
CA ASP A 427 -5.50 24.86 -16.18
C ASP A 427 -4.91 23.60 -15.50
N HIS A 428 -4.74 22.56 -16.30
CA HIS A 428 -4.20 21.30 -15.82
C HIS A 428 -2.74 21.41 -15.32
N HIS A 429 -1.89 22.19 -15.98
CA HIS A 429 -0.47 22.31 -15.62
C HIS A 429 -0.30 23.00 -14.27
N ASP A 430 -1.05 24.07 -14.03
CA ASP A 430 -1.08 24.78 -12.76
C ASP A 430 -1.58 23.88 -11.63
N ARG A 431 -2.65 23.11 -11.87
CA ARG A 431 -3.16 22.13 -10.88
C ARG A 431 -2.13 21.06 -10.54
N GLU A 432 -1.48 20.49 -11.56
CA GLU A 432 -0.43 19.49 -11.38
C GLU A 432 0.71 20.05 -10.50
N LYS A 433 1.20 21.25 -10.82
CA LYS A 433 2.22 21.96 -10.04
C LYS A 433 1.79 22.16 -8.59
N ILE A 434 0.58 22.64 -8.35
CA ILE A 434 0.02 22.84 -7.00
C ILE A 434 -0.07 21.50 -6.25
N GLY A 435 -0.53 20.44 -6.92
CA GLY A 435 -0.59 19.11 -6.33
C GLY A 435 0.78 18.61 -5.88
N TYR A 436 1.84 18.84 -6.69
CA TYR A 436 3.21 18.51 -6.30
C TYR A 436 3.65 19.33 -5.08
N GLN A 437 3.33 20.63 -5.04
CA GLN A 437 3.65 21.49 -3.89
C GLN A 437 2.98 20.96 -2.61
N CYS A 438 1.69 20.59 -2.67
CA CYS A 438 0.98 19.96 -1.56
C CYS A 438 1.73 18.71 -1.04
N LYS A 439 2.12 17.80 -1.94
CA LYS A 439 2.88 16.59 -1.57
C LYS A 439 4.18 16.95 -0.86
N ARG A 440 4.95 17.89 -1.42
CA ARG A 440 6.28 18.26 -0.88
C ARG A 440 6.21 19.01 0.43
N VAL A 441 5.18 19.84 0.67
CA VAL A 441 4.97 20.50 1.97
C VAL A 441 4.78 19.48 3.09
N LEU A 442 4.05 18.38 2.84
CA LEU A 442 3.93 17.27 3.80
C LEU A 442 5.25 16.53 3.99
N ASP A 443 6.00 16.32 2.92
CA ASP A 443 7.29 15.64 2.97
C ASP A 443 8.34 16.45 3.76
N ALA A 444 8.34 17.78 3.64
CA ALA A 444 9.21 18.66 4.42
C ALA A 444 8.96 18.54 5.93
N GLY A 445 7.71 18.40 6.38
CA GLY A 445 7.45 18.16 7.79
C GLY A 445 7.89 16.77 8.27
N ARG A 446 7.86 15.74 7.41
CA ARG A 446 8.44 14.41 7.70
C ARG A 446 9.97 14.47 7.82
N VAL A 447 10.61 15.27 6.97
CA VAL A 447 12.05 15.55 7.03
C VAL A 447 12.40 16.19 8.37
N LYS A 448 11.72 17.29 8.73
CA LYS A 448 11.94 17.99 10.00
C LYS A 448 11.70 17.10 11.21
N TYR A 449 10.64 16.28 11.16
CA TYR A 449 10.36 15.31 12.23
C TYR A 449 11.56 14.41 12.50
N LEU A 450 12.13 13.80 11.47
CA LEU A 450 13.28 12.92 11.63
C LEU A 450 14.56 13.68 12.02
N GLN A 451 14.75 14.90 11.51
CA GLN A 451 15.85 15.77 11.92
C GLN A 451 15.80 16.10 13.42
N GLU A 452 14.62 16.43 13.96
CA GLU A 452 14.38 16.64 15.39
C GLU A 452 14.73 15.40 16.24
N HIS A 453 14.71 14.21 15.65
CA HIS A 453 15.05 12.95 16.31
C HIS A 453 16.51 12.49 16.09
N GLY A 454 17.35 13.34 15.48
CA GLY A 454 18.79 13.09 15.31
C GLY A 454 19.15 12.32 14.05
N PHE A 455 18.39 12.50 12.98
CA PHE A 455 18.71 11.93 11.66
C PHE A 455 19.13 13.03 10.69
N LYS A 456 20.13 12.73 9.85
CA LYS A 456 20.35 13.42 8.59
C LYS A 456 19.36 12.86 7.58
N VAL A 457 18.55 13.72 6.98
CA VAL A 457 17.46 13.32 6.10
C VAL A 457 17.58 14.00 4.75
N GLU A 458 17.33 13.25 3.69
CA GLU A 458 17.36 13.71 2.31
C GLU A 458 16.07 13.28 1.59
N LEU A 459 15.53 14.18 0.78
CA LEU A 459 14.52 13.85 -0.22
C LEU A 459 15.23 13.80 -1.58
N LEU A 460 14.90 12.79 -2.39
CA LEU A 460 15.38 12.69 -3.75
C LEU A 460 14.31 12.08 -4.67
N TYR A 461 14.40 12.37 -5.97
CA TYR A 461 13.64 11.64 -6.97
C TYR A 461 14.41 10.38 -7.37
N TYR A 462 13.93 9.20 -6.97
CA TYR A 462 14.66 7.94 -7.09
C TYR A 462 14.41 7.23 -8.44
N VAL A 463 13.36 7.60 -9.17
CA VAL A 463 13.08 7.11 -10.53
C VAL A 463 12.58 8.24 -11.41
N ASP A 464 12.63 8.03 -12.73
CA ASP A 464 12.11 8.98 -13.70
C ASP A 464 10.57 9.11 -13.56
N PRO A 465 9.99 10.32 -13.72
CA PRO A 465 8.54 10.50 -13.71
C PRO A 465 7.79 9.61 -14.72
N SER A 466 8.41 9.19 -15.83
CA SER A 466 7.85 8.21 -16.78
C SER A 466 7.70 6.80 -16.19
N THR A 467 8.53 6.43 -15.21
CA THR A 467 8.42 5.18 -14.45
C THR A 467 7.28 5.26 -13.44
N SER A 468 7.23 6.33 -12.64
CA SER A 468 6.21 6.57 -11.62
C SER A 468 6.06 8.08 -11.39
N LEU A 469 4.82 8.58 -11.24
CA LEU A 469 4.60 9.96 -10.76
C LEU A 469 4.84 10.08 -9.25
N GLU A 470 4.77 8.96 -8.53
CA GLU A 470 5.17 8.83 -7.14
C GLU A 470 6.63 8.38 -7.10
N ASN A 471 7.55 9.29 -7.42
CA ASN A 471 8.98 9.03 -7.59
C ASN A 471 9.88 9.70 -6.55
N CYS A 472 9.31 10.25 -5.48
CA CYS A 472 10.08 10.85 -4.39
C CYS A 472 10.35 9.80 -3.31
N ALA A 473 11.58 9.74 -2.80
CA ALA A 473 11.97 8.93 -1.66
C ALA A 473 12.57 9.78 -0.54
N LEU A 474 12.28 9.37 0.69
CA LEU A 474 12.91 9.88 1.91
C LEU A 474 13.99 8.89 2.34
N ILE A 475 15.21 9.38 2.52
CA ILE A 475 16.34 8.63 3.07
C ILE A 475 16.77 9.31 4.37
N ALA A 476 16.90 8.54 5.46
CA ALA A 476 17.39 9.05 6.73
C ALA A 476 18.49 8.16 7.32
N LEU A 477 19.56 8.78 7.79
CA LEU A 477 20.71 8.15 8.46
C LEU A 477 20.91 8.80 9.83
N PRO A 478 21.24 8.05 10.88
CA PRO A 478 21.55 8.64 12.19
C PRO A 478 22.76 9.58 12.11
N ILE A 479 22.74 10.66 12.90
CA ILE A 479 23.85 11.64 13.02
C ILE A 479 24.92 11.14 13.98
#